data_AF-A0A836T2U5-F1
#
_entry.id   AF-A0A836T2U5-F1
#
_cell.length_a   1.000
_cell.length_b   1.000
_cell.length_c   1.000
_cell.angle_alpha   90.00
_cell.angle_beta   90.00
_cell.angle_gamma   90.00
#
_symmetry.space_group_name_H-M   'P 1'
#
loop_
_entity.id
_entity.type
_entity.pdbx_description
1 polymer ?
#
loop_
_entity_poly.entity_id
_entity_poly.type
_entity_poly.pdbx_seq_one_letter_code
_entity_poly.pdbx_strand_id
1 'polypeptide(L)' 'FESSSTNRRPSNVTSIAQAFFIGSGIAKKAQKIYKNPSKEKIIEALKQYKQEKSKENFEELLKILKLEIV' A
#
# COMPACT_ATOMS: atom_id res chain seq x y z
N PHE A 1 8.61 -12.48 -17.11
CA PHE A 1 8.78 -11.67 -15.88
C PHE A 1 9.90 -10.64 -16.03
N GLU A 2 10.98 -10.99 -16.74
CA GLU A 2 12.18 -10.15 -16.95
C GLU A 2 12.03 -8.99 -17.97
N SER A 3 10.95 -8.94 -18.76
CA SER A 3 10.69 -7.81 -19.69
C SER A 3 10.00 -6.62 -19.02
N SER A 4 9.82 -6.65 -17.70
CA SER A 4 9.20 -5.54 -16.98
C SER A 4 10.22 -4.41 -16.86
N SER A 5 10.08 -3.42 -17.75
CA SER A 5 10.87 -2.17 -17.79
C SER A 5 11.28 -1.71 -16.39
N THR A 6 12.58 -1.73 -16.11
CA THR A 6 13.20 -1.11 -14.93
C THR A 6 13.03 0.41 -14.92
N ASN A 7 12.57 0.98 -16.05
CA ASN A 7 12.27 2.40 -16.26
C ASN A 7 10.78 2.74 -16.11
N ARG A 8 9.89 1.78 -15.79
CA ARG A 8 8.53 2.13 -15.37
C ARG A 8 8.70 2.96 -14.10
N ARG A 9 8.25 4.22 -14.07
CA ARG A 9 8.10 4.96 -12.79
C ARG A 9 7.31 4.01 -11.89
N PRO A 10 7.90 3.46 -10.81
CA PRO A 10 7.15 2.61 -9.92
C PRO A 10 5.93 3.44 -9.53
N SER A 11 4.71 2.94 -9.78
CA SER A 11 3.54 3.56 -9.17
C SER A 11 3.87 3.58 -7.69
N ASN A 12 4.09 4.79 -7.15
CA ASN A 12 4.65 4.96 -5.82
C ASN A 12 3.87 4.07 -4.85
N VAL A 13 4.53 3.56 -3.79
CA VAL A 13 3.91 2.64 -2.81
C VAL A 13 2.50 3.12 -2.43
N THR A 14 2.31 4.44 -2.32
CA THR A 14 1.01 5.09 -2.10
C THR A 14 -0.06 4.81 -3.16
N SER A 15 0.24 4.91 -4.46
CA SER A 15 -0.72 4.67 -5.55
C SER A 15 -1.13 3.21 -5.63
N ILE A 16 -0.20 2.27 -5.47
CA ILE A 16 -0.53 0.84 -5.45
C ILE A 16 -1.37 0.51 -4.22
N ALA A 17 -0.96 0.97 -3.04
CA ALA A 17 -1.74 0.76 -1.83
C ALA A 17 -3.15 1.36 -1.95
N GLN A 18 -3.29 2.58 -2.47
CA GLN A 18 -4.61 3.16 -2.73
C GLN A 18 -5.44 2.31 -3.70
N ALA A 19 -4.85 1.81 -4.79
CA ALA A 19 -5.56 0.95 -5.73
C ALA A 19 -6.06 -0.36 -5.09
N PHE A 20 -5.29 -0.97 -4.19
CA PHE A 20 -5.68 -2.25 -3.56
C PHE A 20 -6.56 -2.09 -2.32
N PHE A 21 -6.46 -0.96 -1.62
CA PHE A 21 -7.10 -0.80 -0.32
C PHE A 21 -8.21 0.26 -0.30
N ILE A 22 -8.23 1.22 -1.24
CA ILE A 22 -9.09 2.41 -1.19
C ILE A 22 -9.88 2.62 -2.48
N GLY A 23 -11.21 2.53 -2.38
CA GLY A 23 -12.15 3.12 -3.35
C GLY A 23 -12.19 2.52 -4.76
N SER A 24 -11.25 1.65 -5.13
CA SER A 24 -11.21 1.01 -6.45
C SER A 24 -12.10 -0.24 -6.54
N GLY A 25 -12.38 -0.70 -7.76
CA GLY A 25 -13.07 -1.97 -7.99
C GLY A 25 -12.32 -3.18 -7.41
N ILE A 26 -10.98 -3.15 -7.43
CA ILE A 26 -10.13 -4.18 -6.81
C ILE A 26 -10.23 -4.10 -5.29
N ALA A 27 -10.18 -2.89 -4.72
CA ALA A 27 -10.27 -2.68 -3.28
C ALA A 27 -11.59 -3.21 -2.71
N LYS A 28 -12.71 -2.98 -3.40
CA LYS A 28 -14.02 -3.54 -3.02
C LYS A 28 -14.03 -5.07 -2.99
N LYS A 29 -13.26 -5.73 -3.87
CA LYS A 29 -13.13 -7.20 -3.87
C LYS A 29 -12.18 -7.67 -2.79
N ALA A 30 -11.02 -7.03 -2.66
CA ALA A 30 -10.01 -7.36 -1.66
C ALA A 30 -10.56 -7.26 -0.23
N GLN A 31 -11.31 -6.19 0.09
CA GLN A 31 -11.92 -5.99 1.41
C GLN A 31 -12.92 -7.09 1.82
N LYS A 32 -13.50 -7.83 0.87
CA LYS A 32 -14.39 -8.97 1.18
C LYS A 32 -13.62 -10.21 1.64
N ILE A 33 -12.39 -10.35 1.18
CA ILE A 33 -11.53 -11.51 1.43
C ILE A 33 -10.59 -11.21 2.61
N TYR A 34 -10.12 -9.96 2.67
CA TYR A 34 -9.09 -9.51 3.57
C TYR A 34 -9.65 -8.49 4.57
N LYS A 35 -9.46 -8.72 5.87
CA LYS A 35 -9.87 -7.77 6.93
C LYS A 35 -8.92 -6.58 6.98
N ASN A 36 -9.12 -5.65 6.05
CA ASN A 36 -8.36 -4.41 5.95
C ASN A 36 -8.56 -3.53 7.20
N PRO A 37 -7.54 -2.73 7.57
CA PRO A 37 -7.73 -1.60 8.49
C PRO A 37 -8.74 -0.59 7.92
N SER A 38 -9.18 0.33 8.78
CA SER A 38 -10.02 1.45 8.34
C SER A 38 -9.31 2.27 7.26
N LYS A 39 -10.10 2.86 6.35
CA LYS A 39 -9.60 3.71 5.27
C LYS A 39 -8.74 4.86 5.82
N GLU A 40 -9.16 5.44 6.93
CA GLU A 40 -8.50 6.55 7.61
C GLU A 40 -7.09 6.15 8.06
N LYS A 41 -6.96 4.98 8.71
CA LYS A 41 -5.67 4.46 9.17
C LYS A 41 -4.71 4.19 8.00
N ILE A 42 -5.24 3.68 6.89
CA ILE A 42 -4.44 3.44 5.68
C ILE A 42 -3.97 4.77 5.07
N ILE A 43 -4.84 5.77 4.99
CA ILE A 43 -4.47 7.10 4.46
C ILE A 43 -3.40 7.76 5.32
N GLU A 44 -3.51 7.67 6.64
CA GLU A 44 -2.54 8.23 7.58
C GLU A 44 -1.15 7.58 7.42
N ALA A 45 -1.07 6.25 7.41
CA ALA A 45 0.18 5.52 7.18
C ALA A 45 0.82 5.89 5.84
N LEU A 46 0.01 6.05 4.79
CA LEU A 46 0.49 6.45 3.47
C LEU A 46 0.99 7.89 3.41
N LYS A 47 0.39 8.81 4.19
CA LYS A 47 0.87 10.18 4.33
C LYS A 47 2.23 10.20 5.04
N GLN A 48 2.36 9.46 6.14
CA GLN A 48 3.61 9.34 6.89
C GLN A 48 4.75 8.83 6.01
N TYR A 49 4.55 7.70 5.32
CA TYR A 49 5.54 7.18 4.38
C TYR A 49 5.85 8.16 3.23
N LYS A 50 4.85 8.88 2.72
CA LYS A 50 5.08 9.84 1.64
C LYS A 50 5.92 11.03 2.11
N GLN A 51 5.70 11.50 3.34
CA GLN A 51 6.43 12.59 3.97
C GLN A 51 7.90 12.20 4.22
N GLU A 52 8.13 11.00 4.75
CA GLU A 52 9.46 10.47 5.04
C GLU A 52 9.57 9.01 4.59
N LYS A 53 10.28 8.79 3.49
CA LYS A 53 10.45 7.47 2.86
C LYS A 53 11.59 6.69 3.49
N SER A 54 11.57 6.55 4.82
CA SER A 54 12.51 5.72 5.57
C SER A 54 12.09 4.24 5.52
N LYS A 55 13.04 3.35 5.86
CA LYS A 55 12.77 1.91 5.95
C LYS A 55 11.75 1.63 7.06
N GLU A 56 11.89 2.34 8.18
CA GLU A 56 11.04 2.21 9.36
C GLU A 56 9.60 2.61 9.04
N ASN A 57 9.39 3.73 8.33
CA ASN A 57 8.05 4.15 7.90
C ASN A 57 7.45 3.21 6.85
N PHE A 58 8.29 2.57 6.03
CA PHE A 58 7.84 1.54 5.09
C PHE A 58 7.40 0.27 5.82
N GLU A 59 8.16 -0.19 6.80
CA GLU A 59 7.83 -1.36 7.63
C GLU A 59 6.55 -1.12 8.44
N GLU A 60 6.40 0.06 9.05
CA GLU A 60 5.16 0.42 9.76
C GLU A 60 3.96 0.48 8.80
N LEU A 61 4.15 1.00 7.57
CA LEU A 61 3.12 0.94 6.54
C LEU A 61 2.74 -0.51 6.21
N LEU A 62 3.70 -1.41 6.03
CA LEU A 62 3.42 -2.82 5.75
C LEU A 62 2.69 -3.49 6.91
N LYS A 63 3.08 -3.22 8.15
CA LYS A 63 2.39 -3.70 9.35
C LYS A 63 0.95 -3.23 9.43
N ILE A 64 0.71 -1.95 9.16
CA ILE A 64 -0.67 -1.40 9.11
C ILE A 64 -1.45 -2.07 7.99
N LEU A 65 -0.88 -2.23 6.80
CA LEU A 65 -1.49 -2.94 5.68
C LEU A 65 -1.56 -4.47 5.91
N LYS A 66 -0.99 -4.98 7.01
CA LYS A 66 -0.87 -6.40 7.36
C LYS A 66 -0.15 -7.24 6.28
N LEU A 67 0.83 -6.63 5.63
CA LEU A 67 1.70 -7.20 4.60
C LEU A 67 3.11 -7.51 5.12
N GLU A 68 3.32 -7.45 6.43
CA GLU A 68 4.58 -7.85 7.06
C GLU A 68 4.88 -9.32 6.81
N ILE A 69 6.14 -9.63 6.50
CA ILE A 69 6.62 -11.00 6.31
C ILE A 69 7.11 -11.47 7.68
N VAL A 70 6.60 -12.61 8.13
CA VAL A 70 7.02 -13.30 9.38
C VAL A 70 8.40 -13.91 9.19
#